data_AF-A0A521T5G3-F1
#
_entry.id   AF-A0A521T5G3-F1
#
_cell.length_a   1.000
_cell.length_b   1.000
_cell.length_c   1.000
_cell.angle_alpha   90.00
_cell.angle_beta   90.00
_cell.angle_gamma   90.00
#
_symmetry.space_group_name_H-M   'P 1'
#
loop_
_entity.id
_entity.type
_entity.pdbx_description
1 polymer ?
#
loop_
_entity_poly.entity_id
_entity_poly.type
_entity_poly.pdbx_seq_one_letter_code
_entity_poly.pdbx_strand_id
1 'polypeptide(L)'
;MRQSKTVTAFLVLTAAVSLAARQSSTSQPQQRPTFRSGTNLVLVDVYPMKDGRILQNLEQTDFEVFEDGKPQKVENFQFIKVEGRAPEAEKRDPNTQEEGNELAADPKNRVFVVYLDTKGVSIEGAYRSRRPLVEMLNRIMAPNDLFGVVTTEMAPAQLVLGRKLLTTEDMLARYWPWGQRGSIMRTQEEQNLNQCTISPTTNKEMYVDDRGIQRRMIDVMIDRLREDKALEHLESTITYMSGLRQTRTALIVFTEGWLLFQTDLGLLTPLQVFKSYDNTPAIGTANGRPIISTSAQAGSGAACLREMTRLAMLDNRTRYNDLLRRAARANVVFYPVNPIGLTMFDYPIWQDATPTMPTDPNQEPKMLLVEQLNRIKDRADGLLQAAETTGGIAVVNTNKIESGLDRIAAQLEAYYVLGYYSTNQAFDGRYRQISVKLKVPGVQISARKGYTAPTKAEMAAMDAPKVVVAPEVAAAETAKADALGMLSRIRGSAELYGAGVQTKTGEV
;
A
#
# COMPACT_ATOMS: atom_id res chain seq x y z
N MET A 1 -0.69 -100.75 -50.45
CA MET A 1 -0.40 -100.94 -49.00
C MET A 1 0.25 -99.67 -48.47
N ARG A 2 -0.31 -99.12 -47.37
CA ARG A 2 0.26 -98.21 -46.31
C ARG A 2 1.15 -97.03 -46.74
N GLN A 3 0.67 -95.78 -46.55
CA GLN A 3 0.98 -94.85 -45.41
C GLN A 3 2.49 -94.52 -45.31
N SER A 4 2.98 -93.28 -45.21
CA SER A 4 2.60 -92.17 -44.34
C SER A 4 3.39 -90.90 -44.73
N LYS A 5 2.85 -89.74 -44.29
CA LYS A 5 3.25 -88.34 -44.47
C LYS A 5 4.66 -87.98 -43.95
N THR A 6 5.27 -86.99 -44.60
CA THR A 6 6.02 -85.86 -43.99
C THR A 6 6.21 -84.77 -45.05
N VAL A 7 5.74 -83.54 -44.79
CA VAL A 7 6.07 -82.34 -45.58
C VAL A 7 6.61 -81.31 -44.60
N THR A 8 7.87 -80.94 -44.79
CA THR A 8 8.56 -79.86 -44.09
C THR A 8 8.87 -78.77 -45.11
N ALA A 9 8.44 -77.54 -44.78
CA ALA A 9 8.55 -76.36 -45.61
C ALA A 9 10.02 -75.90 -45.77
N PHE A 10 10.36 -75.43 -46.98
CA PHE A 10 11.52 -74.58 -47.21
C PHE A 10 11.11 -73.37 -48.04
N LEU A 11 11.60 -72.22 -47.57
CA LEU A 11 11.34 -70.87 -47.99
C LEU A 11 12.41 -70.45 -49.02
N VAL A 12 12.01 -69.94 -50.20
CA VAL A 12 12.88 -69.10 -51.03
C VAL A 12 12.07 -67.95 -51.62
N LEU A 13 12.64 -66.76 -51.42
CA LEU A 13 12.15 -65.42 -51.62
C LEU A 13 12.23 -64.99 -53.09
N THR A 14 11.14 -64.45 -53.66
CA THR A 14 11.15 -63.71 -54.94
C THR A 14 10.78 -62.25 -54.70
N ALA A 15 11.60 -61.35 -55.27
CA ALA A 15 11.48 -59.91 -55.19
C ALA A 15 10.34 -59.38 -56.08
N ALA A 16 9.56 -58.42 -55.56
CA ALA A 16 8.63 -57.61 -56.35
C ALA A 16 8.76 -56.13 -55.96
N VAL A 17 9.18 -55.34 -56.94
CA VAL A 17 9.25 -53.88 -56.95
C VAL A 17 7.85 -53.31 -56.70
N SER A 18 7.70 -52.45 -55.69
CA SER A 18 6.45 -51.74 -55.40
C SER A 18 6.64 -50.24 -55.53
N LEU A 19 5.78 -49.67 -56.37
CA LEU A 19 5.65 -48.28 -56.79
C LEU A 19 5.46 -47.34 -55.58
N ALA A 20 6.28 -46.28 -55.52
CA ALA A 20 6.14 -45.22 -54.52
C ALA A 20 4.91 -44.34 -54.83
N ALA A 21 3.81 -44.57 -54.11
CA ALA A 21 2.72 -43.60 -54.01
C ALA A 21 3.14 -42.50 -53.03
N ARG A 22 3.47 -41.30 -53.55
CA ARG A 22 3.57 -40.09 -52.74
C ARG A 22 2.18 -39.74 -52.21
N GLN A 23 1.90 -40.12 -50.96
CA GLN A 23 0.80 -39.53 -50.22
C GLN A 23 1.18 -38.09 -49.87
N SER A 24 0.57 -37.14 -50.57
CA SER A 24 0.50 -35.75 -50.13
C SER A 24 -0.32 -35.69 -48.85
N SER A 25 0.35 -35.57 -47.71
CA SER A 25 -0.29 -35.20 -46.45
C SER A 25 -0.84 -33.78 -46.59
N THR A 26 -2.17 -33.66 -46.68
CA THR A 26 -2.87 -32.40 -46.50
C THR A 26 -2.72 -31.99 -45.04
N SER A 27 -1.73 -31.14 -44.75
CA SER A 27 -1.69 -30.40 -43.50
C SER A 27 -2.93 -29.50 -43.46
N GLN A 28 -3.93 -29.87 -42.65
CA GLN A 28 -4.96 -28.92 -42.27
C GLN A 28 -4.24 -27.70 -41.67
N PRO A 29 -4.55 -26.47 -42.12
CA PRO A 29 -4.03 -25.30 -41.46
C PRO A 29 -4.61 -25.32 -40.04
N GLN A 30 -3.79 -25.74 -39.09
CA GLN A 30 -4.03 -25.56 -37.67
C GLN A 30 -4.27 -24.07 -37.53
N GLN A 31 -5.53 -23.68 -37.33
CA GLN A 31 -5.89 -22.29 -37.08
C GLN A 31 -5.04 -21.88 -35.89
N ARG A 32 -3.96 -21.14 -36.15
CA ARG A 32 -3.23 -20.45 -35.11
C ARG A 32 -4.31 -19.70 -34.33
N PRO A 33 -4.39 -19.83 -33.00
CA PRO A 33 -5.31 -19.00 -32.23
C PRO A 33 -5.01 -17.57 -32.68
N THR A 34 -5.95 -16.94 -33.39
CA THR A 34 -5.81 -15.54 -33.74
C THR A 34 -5.92 -14.82 -32.42
N PHE A 35 -4.78 -14.56 -31.78
CA PHE A 35 -4.69 -13.64 -30.67
C PHE A 35 -5.20 -12.32 -31.23
N ARG A 36 -6.41 -11.92 -30.81
CA ARG A 36 -6.97 -10.63 -31.22
C ARG A 36 -6.12 -9.57 -30.52
N SER A 37 -5.04 -9.14 -31.16
CA SER A 37 -4.19 -8.06 -30.67
C SER A 37 -5.07 -6.81 -30.55
N GLY A 38 -5.13 -6.23 -29.34
CA GLY A 38 -5.89 -5.02 -29.06
C GLY A 38 -7.17 -5.20 -28.24
N THR A 39 -7.46 -6.36 -27.66
CA THR A 39 -8.64 -6.49 -26.76
C THR A 39 -8.27 -6.23 -25.29
N ASN A 40 -8.87 -5.21 -24.69
CA ASN A 40 -8.74 -4.90 -23.27
C ASN A 40 -9.58 -5.89 -22.43
N LEU A 41 -8.98 -7.01 -22.00
CA LEU A 41 -9.59 -7.94 -21.05
C LEU A 41 -9.52 -7.36 -19.63
N VAL A 42 -10.68 -7.13 -19.04
CA VAL A 42 -10.83 -6.59 -17.70
C VAL A 42 -11.20 -7.73 -16.75
N LEU A 43 -10.35 -8.03 -15.78
CA LEU A 43 -10.62 -8.99 -14.70
C LEU A 43 -11.14 -8.28 -13.45
N VAL A 44 -12.22 -8.77 -12.87
CA VAL A 44 -12.89 -8.20 -11.70
C VAL A 44 -13.04 -9.27 -10.63
N ASP A 45 -12.38 -9.09 -9.49
CA ASP A 45 -12.61 -9.93 -8.32
C ASP A 45 -13.92 -9.53 -7.64
N VAL A 46 -14.77 -10.51 -7.33
CA VAL A 46 -16.11 -10.31 -6.79
C VAL A 46 -16.33 -11.10 -5.49
N TYR A 47 -16.83 -10.30 -4.54
CA TYR A 47 -17.12 -10.43 -3.12
C TYR A 47 -18.53 -10.81 -2.67
N PRO A 48 -19.21 -11.88 -3.10
CA PRO A 48 -20.60 -12.09 -2.70
C PRO A 48 -20.67 -12.63 -1.27
N MET A 49 -21.02 -11.76 -0.32
CA MET A 49 -21.10 -12.07 1.10
C MET A 49 -22.55 -12.24 1.54
N LYS A 50 -22.83 -13.36 2.21
CA LYS A 50 -24.11 -13.64 2.88
C LYS A 50 -23.82 -14.21 4.27
N ASP A 51 -24.44 -13.63 5.29
CA ASP A 51 -24.26 -14.05 6.70
C ASP A 51 -22.79 -14.14 7.14
N GLY A 52 -21.96 -13.20 6.67
CA GLY A 52 -20.53 -13.13 7.01
C GLY A 52 -19.63 -14.14 6.30
N ARG A 53 -20.14 -14.90 5.31
CA ARG A 53 -19.37 -15.86 4.51
C ARG A 53 -19.53 -15.60 3.02
N ILE A 54 -18.55 -16.05 2.24
CA ILE A 54 -18.64 -16.04 0.78
C ILE A 54 -19.72 -17.02 0.33
N LEU A 55 -20.68 -16.52 -0.45
CA LEU A 55 -21.71 -17.34 -1.09
C LEU A 55 -21.09 -18.15 -2.22
N GLN A 56 -21.05 -19.47 -2.03
CA GLN A 56 -20.47 -20.41 -2.99
C GLN A 56 -21.54 -20.91 -3.98
N ASN A 57 -21.09 -21.63 -5.01
CA ASN A 57 -21.93 -22.27 -6.02
C ASN A 57 -22.81 -21.29 -6.81
N LEU A 58 -22.35 -20.05 -7.01
CA LEU A 58 -22.96 -19.13 -7.96
C LEU A 58 -22.54 -19.49 -9.38
N GLU A 59 -23.43 -19.26 -10.32
CA GLU A 59 -23.16 -19.41 -11.75
C GLU A 59 -22.83 -18.06 -12.38
N GLN A 60 -22.14 -18.07 -13.52
CA GLN A 60 -21.84 -16.86 -14.29
C GLN A 60 -23.10 -16.03 -14.59
N THR A 61 -24.23 -16.70 -14.83
CA THR A 61 -25.54 -16.12 -15.16
C THR A 61 -26.16 -15.34 -14.00
N ASP A 62 -25.69 -15.54 -12.77
CA ASP A 62 -26.15 -14.81 -11.58
C ASP A 62 -25.59 -13.38 -11.53
N PHE A 63 -24.51 -13.10 -12.25
CA PHE A 63 -23.80 -11.82 -12.24
C PHE A 63 -24.20 -10.93 -13.41
N GLU A 64 -24.35 -9.64 -13.12
CA GLU A 64 -24.50 -8.58 -14.12
C GLU A 64 -23.37 -7.56 -13.94
N VAL A 65 -22.55 -7.39 -14.97
CA VAL A 65 -21.41 -6.48 -14.96
C VAL A 65 -21.69 -5.28 -15.86
N PHE A 66 -21.39 -4.08 -15.37
CA PHE A 66 -21.55 -2.82 -16.08
C PHE A 66 -20.24 -2.04 -16.05
N GLU A 67 -19.89 -1.43 -17.19
CA GLU A 67 -18.81 -0.46 -17.33
C GLU A 67 -19.40 0.88 -17.77
N ASP A 68 -19.22 1.94 -16.97
CA ASP A 68 -19.80 3.27 -17.21
C ASP A 68 -21.33 3.20 -17.48
N GLY A 69 -22.01 2.31 -16.74
CA GLY A 69 -23.44 2.04 -16.88
C GLY A 69 -23.83 1.14 -18.06
N LYS A 70 -22.89 0.77 -18.95
CA LYS A 70 -23.14 -0.10 -20.11
C LYS A 70 -22.93 -1.58 -19.76
N PRO A 71 -23.88 -2.49 -20.09
CA PRO A 71 -23.74 -3.91 -19.81
C PRO A 71 -22.52 -4.50 -20.51
N GLN A 72 -21.79 -5.36 -19.80
CA GLN A 72 -20.64 -6.10 -20.31
C GLN A 72 -20.91 -7.60 -20.27
N LYS A 73 -20.56 -8.28 -21.36
CA LYS A 73 -20.65 -9.74 -21.41
C LYS A 73 -19.46 -10.34 -20.67
N VAL A 74 -19.74 -11.05 -19.59
CA VAL A 74 -18.73 -11.89 -18.92
C VAL A 74 -18.36 -13.02 -19.89
N GLU A 75 -17.08 -13.18 -20.18
CA GLU A 75 -16.52 -14.24 -21.03
C GLU A 75 -15.70 -15.24 -20.20
N ASN A 76 -15.14 -14.79 -19.08
CA ASN A 76 -14.39 -15.65 -18.16
C ASN A 76 -15.07 -15.64 -16.79
N PHE A 77 -15.27 -16.82 -16.22
CA PHE A 77 -15.86 -16.99 -14.90
C PHE A 77 -15.08 -18.07 -14.15
N GLN A 78 -14.61 -17.76 -12.95
CA GLN A 78 -13.92 -18.71 -12.10
C GLN A 78 -14.22 -18.46 -10.62
N PHE A 79 -14.46 -19.53 -9.86
CA PHE A 79 -14.44 -19.49 -8.41
C PHE A 79 -13.06 -19.91 -7.90
N ILE A 80 -12.42 -19.04 -7.12
CA ILE A 80 -11.14 -19.28 -6.47
C ILE A 80 -11.42 -19.56 -4.99
N LYS A 81 -10.95 -20.71 -4.51
CA LYS A 81 -10.95 -21.07 -3.08
C LYS A 81 -9.52 -21.40 -2.69
N VAL A 82 -9.01 -20.70 -1.70
CA VAL A 82 -7.67 -20.91 -1.17
C VAL A 82 -7.77 -21.68 0.15
N GLU A 83 -7.06 -22.80 0.22
CA GLU A 83 -7.03 -23.63 1.42
C GLU A 83 -6.04 -23.02 2.44
N GLY A 84 -6.59 -22.44 3.50
CA GLY A 84 -5.87 -21.54 4.42
C GLY A 84 -5.09 -22.19 5.57
N ARG A 85 -4.67 -23.45 5.48
CA ARG A 85 -3.96 -24.07 6.62
C ARG A 85 -2.89 -25.06 6.19
N ALA A 86 -1.65 -24.58 6.13
CA ALA A 86 -0.47 -25.45 6.14
C ALA A 86 0.13 -25.50 7.55
N PRO A 87 0.56 -26.69 8.02
CA PRO A 87 1.40 -26.80 9.20
C PRO A 87 2.62 -25.86 9.11
N GLU A 88 2.96 -25.21 10.21
CA GLU A 88 4.09 -24.26 10.25
C GLU A 88 5.43 -24.92 9.84
N ALA A 89 5.57 -26.22 10.08
CA ALA A 89 6.72 -27.02 9.68
C ALA A 89 6.89 -27.14 8.15
N GLU A 90 5.81 -26.99 7.38
CA GLU A 90 5.85 -27.02 5.91
C GLU A 90 6.21 -25.65 5.32
N LYS A 91 6.14 -24.58 6.12
CA LYS A 91 6.48 -23.23 5.68
C LYS A 91 7.98 -23.00 5.83
N ARG A 92 8.57 -22.35 4.83
CA ARG A 92 9.95 -21.86 4.87
C ARG A 92 9.93 -20.35 4.68
N ASP A 93 10.54 -19.62 5.59
CA ASP A 93 10.76 -18.19 5.39
C ASP A 93 11.85 -17.96 4.33
N PRO A 94 11.75 -16.87 3.55
CA PRO A 94 12.85 -16.43 2.71
C PRO A 94 14.10 -16.18 3.55
N ASN A 95 15.27 -16.56 3.06
CA ASN A 95 16.54 -16.35 3.76
C ASN A 95 17.05 -14.91 3.62
N THR A 96 16.59 -14.20 2.58
CA THR A 96 16.98 -12.82 2.28
C THR A 96 15.76 -12.00 1.89
N GLN A 97 15.90 -10.67 1.97
CA GLN A 97 14.85 -9.77 1.51
C GLN A 97 14.64 -9.86 -0.01
N GLU A 98 15.71 -10.08 -0.78
CA GLU A 98 15.65 -10.28 -2.23
C GLU A 98 14.84 -11.52 -2.59
N GLU A 99 15.10 -12.66 -1.94
CA GLU A 99 14.30 -13.89 -2.12
C GLU A 99 12.83 -13.65 -1.75
N GLY A 100 12.56 -12.92 -0.66
CA GLY A 100 11.20 -12.55 -0.27
C GLY A 100 10.49 -11.69 -1.32
N ASN A 101 11.23 -10.77 -1.93
CA ASN A 101 10.71 -9.89 -2.98
C ASN A 101 10.44 -10.66 -4.28
N GLU A 102 11.33 -11.56 -4.69
CA GLU A 102 11.14 -12.44 -5.85
C GLU A 102 9.91 -13.34 -5.68
N LEU A 103 9.74 -13.93 -4.49
CA LEU A 103 8.56 -14.72 -4.17
C LEU A 103 7.29 -13.87 -4.19
N ALA A 104 7.35 -12.61 -3.75
CA ALA A 104 6.20 -11.69 -3.80
C ALA A 104 5.82 -11.29 -5.23
N ALA A 105 6.82 -11.18 -6.12
CA ALA A 105 6.62 -10.86 -7.53
C ALA A 105 5.95 -12.01 -8.30
N ASP A 106 6.09 -13.26 -7.84
CA ASP A 106 5.40 -14.41 -8.45
C ASP A 106 3.87 -14.27 -8.26
N PRO A 107 3.09 -14.20 -9.37
CA PRO A 107 1.64 -14.07 -9.30
C PRO A 107 0.93 -15.23 -8.60
N LYS A 108 1.58 -16.38 -8.41
CA LYS A 108 1.04 -17.54 -7.69
C LYS A 108 1.03 -17.36 -6.17
N ASN A 109 1.89 -16.47 -5.64
CA ASN A 109 1.99 -16.23 -4.21
C ASN A 109 1.09 -15.06 -3.82
N ARG A 110 0.31 -15.23 -2.76
CA ARG A 110 -0.46 -14.12 -2.18
C ARG A 110 0.42 -13.32 -1.24
N VAL A 111 0.19 -12.02 -1.18
CA VAL A 111 0.93 -11.11 -0.30
C VAL A 111 -0.06 -10.33 0.55
N PHE A 112 0.11 -10.46 1.87
CA PHE A 112 -0.60 -9.72 2.89
C PHE A 112 0.34 -8.73 3.57
N VAL A 113 -0.02 -7.46 3.65
CA VAL A 113 0.76 -6.47 4.39
C VAL A 113 -0.12 -5.92 5.49
N VAL A 114 0.33 -6.07 6.74
CA VAL A 114 -0.28 -5.43 7.90
C VAL A 114 0.38 -4.07 8.07
N TYR A 115 -0.41 -3.01 7.92
CA TYR A 115 0.02 -1.65 8.13
C TYR A 115 -0.44 -1.18 9.51
N LEU A 116 0.51 -0.78 10.36
CA LEU A 116 0.25 -0.25 11.69
C LEU A 116 0.48 1.26 11.71
N ASP A 117 -0.61 2.03 11.80
CA ASP A 117 -0.56 3.48 11.90
C ASP A 117 -0.20 3.89 13.34
N THR A 118 1.10 4.05 13.62
CA THR A 118 1.57 4.26 15.01
C THR A 118 1.04 5.57 15.59
N LYS A 119 0.92 6.62 14.76
CA LYS A 119 0.46 7.94 15.21
C LYS A 119 -1.07 8.09 15.16
N GLY A 120 -1.74 7.28 14.35
CA GLY A 120 -3.20 7.24 14.19
C GLY A 120 -3.91 6.16 15.01
N VAL A 121 -3.21 5.34 15.79
CA VAL A 121 -3.82 4.36 16.71
C VAL A 121 -3.41 4.64 18.15
N SER A 122 -4.38 4.62 19.07
CA SER A 122 -4.13 4.76 20.51
C SER A 122 -3.53 3.49 21.09
N ILE A 123 -2.94 3.59 22.28
CA ILE A 123 -2.43 2.42 23.00
C ILE A 123 -3.53 1.38 23.29
N GLU A 124 -4.76 1.84 23.53
CA GLU A 124 -5.91 0.96 23.74
C GLU A 124 -6.31 0.24 22.44
N GLY A 125 -6.34 0.96 21.31
CA GLY A 125 -6.57 0.37 20.01
C GLY A 125 -5.50 -0.68 19.67
N ALA A 126 -4.23 -0.38 19.93
CA ALA A 126 -3.13 -1.33 19.75
C ALA A 126 -3.33 -2.60 20.59
N TYR A 127 -3.69 -2.47 21.87
CA TYR A 127 -4.01 -3.60 22.74
C TYR A 127 -5.16 -4.46 22.19
N ARG A 128 -6.26 -3.83 21.76
CA ARG A 128 -7.46 -4.49 21.22
C ARG A 128 -7.18 -5.24 19.91
N SER A 129 -6.22 -4.77 19.11
CA SER A 129 -5.87 -5.39 17.82
C SER A 129 -5.04 -6.68 17.94
N ARG A 130 -4.25 -6.82 19.02
CA ARG A 130 -3.17 -7.81 19.14
C ARG A 130 -3.62 -9.26 18.91
N ARG A 131 -4.60 -9.73 19.69
CA ARG A 131 -5.06 -11.12 19.62
C ARG A 131 -5.87 -11.38 18.35
N PRO A 132 -6.88 -10.57 18.00
CA PRO A 132 -7.69 -10.83 16.81
C PRO A 132 -6.87 -10.84 15.51
N LEU A 133 -5.85 -9.99 15.40
CA LEU A 133 -4.94 -9.99 14.25
C LEU A 133 -4.18 -11.32 14.11
N VAL A 134 -3.58 -11.79 15.20
CA VAL A 134 -2.85 -13.07 15.22
C VAL A 134 -3.78 -14.24 14.89
N GLU A 135 -4.97 -14.25 15.47
CA GLU A 135 -5.98 -15.29 15.21
C GLU A 135 -6.43 -15.28 13.73
N MET A 136 -6.61 -14.10 13.12
CA MET A 136 -6.95 -13.96 11.70
C MET A 136 -5.83 -14.48 10.80
N LEU A 137 -4.58 -14.05 11.03
CA LEU A 137 -3.43 -14.47 10.21
C LEU A 137 -3.25 -15.99 10.24
N ASN A 138 -3.36 -16.61 11.42
CA ASN A 138 -3.29 -18.07 11.57
C ASN A 138 -4.34 -18.83 10.76
N ARG A 139 -5.49 -18.20 10.49
CA ARG A 139 -6.60 -18.82 9.78
C ARG A 139 -6.47 -18.75 8.27
N ILE A 140 -5.86 -17.69 7.74
CA ILE A 140 -5.85 -17.42 6.30
C ILE A 140 -4.58 -17.86 5.58
N MET A 141 -3.49 -18.07 6.32
CA MET A 141 -2.16 -18.31 5.76
C MET A 141 -2.01 -19.73 5.17
N ALA A 142 -1.98 -19.78 3.85
CA ALA A 142 -1.63 -20.95 3.05
C ALA A 142 -0.10 -21.11 2.95
N PRO A 143 0.44 -22.27 2.51
CA PRO A 143 1.88 -22.55 2.57
C PRO A 143 2.76 -21.63 1.70
N ASN A 144 2.18 -21.03 0.66
CA ASN A 144 2.87 -20.14 -0.28
C ASN A 144 2.57 -18.66 -0.07
N ASP A 145 1.79 -18.33 0.96
CA ASP A 145 1.48 -16.95 1.25
C ASP A 145 2.65 -16.25 1.93
N LEU A 146 2.86 -15.01 1.53
CA LEU A 146 3.77 -14.09 2.18
C LEU A 146 2.98 -13.08 2.99
N PHE A 147 3.49 -12.77 4.17
CA PHE A 147 3.00 -11.67 4.97
C PHE A 147 4.14 -10.78 5.42
N GLY A 148 3.85 -9.51 5.66
CA GLY A 148 4.78 -8.59 6.30
C GLY A 148 4.07 -7.55 7.14
N VAL A 149 4.80 -6.94 8.06
CA VAL A 149 4.29 -5.86 8.91
C VAL A 149 5.09 -4.60 8.59
N VAL A 150 4.40 -3.49 8.36
CA VAL A 150 5.00 -2.16 8.19
C VAL A 150 4.36 -1.19 9.17
N THR A 151 5.16 -0.26 9.68
CA THR A 151 4.68 0.84 10.52
C THR A 151 4.93 2.17 9.83
N THR A 152 4.22 3.22 10.22
CA THR A 152 4.46 4.61 9.76
C THR A 152 5.88 5.12 9.99
N GLU A 153 6.67 4.47 10.84
CA GLU A 153 8.05 4.86 11.17
C GLU A 153 9.12 4.07 10.39
N MET A 154 8.72 3.04 9.66
CA MET A 154 9.62 2.22 8.83
C MET A 154 9.65 2.73 7.39
N ALA A 155 10.79 2.73 6.73
CA ALA A 155 10.80 2.92 5.28
C ALA A 155 10.12 1.71 4.60
N PRO A 156 9.31 1.87 3.53
CA PRO A 156 8.67 0.74 2.86
C PRO A 156 9.67 -0.31 2.34
N ALA A 157 10.87 0.13 1.95
CA ALA A 157 11.97 -0.74 1.55
C ALA A 157 12.55 -1.60 2.70
N GLN A 158 12.15 -1.38 3.94
CA GLN A 158 12.50 -2.23 5.10
C GLN A 158 11.45 -3.32 5.35
N LEU A 159 10.38 -3.39 4.54
CA LEU A 159 9.39 -4.46 4.64
C LEU A 159 10.06 -5.81 4.37
N VAL A 160 10.00 -6.68 5.39
CA VAL A 160 10.40 -8.07 5.29
C VAL A 160 9.14 -8.92 5.11
N LEU A 161 9.16 -9.77 4.10
CA LEU A 161 8.08 -10.70 3.80
C LEU A 161 8.48 -12.10 4.27
N GLY A 162 7.68 -12.67 5.18
CA GLY A 162 7.84 -14.01 5.72
C GLY A 162 6.65 -14.91 5.38
N ARG A 163 6.77 -16.20 5.68
CA ARG A 163 5.67 -17.19 5.59
C ARG A 163 5.27 -17.70 6.97
N LYS A 164 6.21 -17.73 7.92
CA LYS A 164 5.99 -18.20 9.28
C LYS A 164 5.43 -17.11 10.19
N LEU A 165 4.36 -17.44 10.89
CA LEU A 165 3.73 -16.51 11.80
C LEU A 165 4.38 -16.51 13.18
N LEU A 166 5.06 -17.58 13.62
CA LEU A 166 5.57 -17.70 15.00
C LEU A 166 6.41 -16.50 15.46
N THR A 167 7.30 -15.99 14.60
CA THR A 167 8.14 -14.83 14.93
C THR A 167 7.32 -13.55 15.03
N THR A 168 6.39 -13.34 14.10
CA THR A 168 5.52 -12.16 14.10
C THR A 168 4.48 -12.22 15.20
N GLU A 169 3.96 -13.38 15.56
CA GLU A 169 3.10 -13.58 16.71
C GLU A 169 3.80 -13.20 18.00
N ASP A 170 5.03 -13.68 18.20
CA ASP A 170 5.85 -13.31 19.36
C ASP A 170 6.12 -11.80 19.37
N MET A 171 6.45 -11.20 18.23
CA MET A 171 6.66 -9.76 18.11
C MET A 171 5.38 -8.96 18.40
N LEU A 172 4.24 -9.30 17.81
CA LEU A 172 2.96 -8.63 18.05
C LEU A 172 2.50 -8.84 19.50
N ALA A 173 2.79 -10.01 20.09
CA ALA A 173 2.47 -10.31 21.48
C ALA A 173 3.29 -9.48 22.47
N ARG A 174 4.61 -9.35 22.23
CA ARG A 174 5.57 -8.65 23.10
C ARG A 174 5.57 -7.13 22.89
N TYR A 175 5.53 -6.67 21.64
CA TYR A 175 5.62 -5.27 21.24
C TYR A 175 4.25 -4.68 20.89
N TRP A 176 3.23 -5.08 21.63
CA TRP A 176 1.87 -4.58 21.44
C TRP A 176 1.65 -3.08 21.71
N PRO A 177 2.42 -2.35 22.56
CA PRO A 177 2.15 -0.93 22.83
C PRO A 177 2.73 -0.02 21.74
N TRP A 178 2.44 -0.32 20.47
CA TRP A 178 2.93 0.42 19.31
C TRP A 178 2.09 1.66 18.97
N GLY A 179 0.85 1.73 19.48
CA GLY A 179 -0.06 2.86 19.26
C GLY A 179 0.30 4.08 20.11
N GLN A 180 0.39 5.25 19.47
CA GLN A 180 0.85 6.52 20.05
C GLN A 180 -0.10 7.69 19.79
N ARG A 181 -1.31 7.44 19.27
CA ARG A 181 -2.35 8.47 19.17
C ARG A 181 -2.71 8.96 20.57
N GLY A 182 -2.69 10.28 20.77
CA GLY A 182 -2.88 10.89 22.08
C GLY A 182 -1.68 10.77 23.04
N SER A 183 -0.55 10.19 22.59
CA SER A 183 0.67 10.16 23.39
C SER A 183 1.16 11.57 23.70
N ILE A 184 1.54 11.79 24.96
CA ILE A 184 2.19 13.02 25.41
C ILE A 184 3.66 13.09 24.99
N MET A 185 4.25 11.95 24.59
CA MET A 185 5.62 11.90 24.09
C MET A 185 5.65 12.45 22.67
N ARG A 186 6.40 13.56 22.52
CA ARG A 186 6.57 14.23 21.23
C ARG A 186 7.87 13.82 20.58
N THR A 187 7.84 13.59 19.27
CA THR A 187 9.06 13.45 18.45
C THR A 187 9.86 14.75 18.46
N GLN A 188 11.13 14.71 18.06
CA GLN A 188 11.94 15.94 17.96
C GLN A 188 11.28 16.99 17.05
N GLU A 189 10.66 16.56 15.96
CA GLU A 189 9.97 17.46 15.04
C GLU A 189 8.69 18.05 15.63
N GLU A 190 7.93 17.28 16.41
CA GLU A 190 6.76 17.78 17.15
C GLU A 190 7.19 18.75 18.27
N GLN A 191 8.36 18.54 18.89
CA GLN A 191 8.93 19.48 19.86
C GLN A 191 9.38 20.78 19.19
N ASN A 192 9.99 20.68 18.01
CA ASN A 192 10.35 21.82 17.19
C ASN A 192 9.11 22.64 16.79
N LEU A 193 8.03 21.94 16.41
CA LEU A 193 6.75 22.56 16.09
C LEU A 193 6.12 23.21 17.33
N ASN A 194 6.26 22.62 18.53
CA ASN A 194 5.78 23.21 19.77
C ASN A 194 6.41 24.59 20.05
N GLN A 195 7.71 24.75 19.77
CA GLN A 195 8.36 26.06 19.87
C GLN A 195 7.77 27.09 18.90
N CYS A 196 7.29 26.64 17.74
CA CYS A 196 6.62 27.47 16.73
C CYS A 196 5.17 27.85 17.07
N THR A 197 4.59 27.26 18.12
CA THR A 197 3.19 27.49 18.52
C THR A 197 3.03 28.25 19.82
N ILE A 198 4.14 28.66 20.41
CA ILE A 198 4.17 29.59 21.55
C ILE A 198 4.32 31.00 20.99
N SER A 199 3.51 31.93 21.49
CA SER A 199 3.60 33.33 21.11
C SER A 199 4.96 33.89 21.52
N PRO A 200 5.77 34.43 20.59
CA PRO A 200 7.08 34.98 20.93
C PRO A 200 6.97 36.28 21.75
N THR A 201 5.83 36.97 21.70
CA THR A 201 5.62 38.24 22.42
C THR A 201 5.14 38.05 23.85
N THR A 202 4.25 37.08 24.06
CA THR A 202 3.63 36.84 25.38
C THR A 202 4.16 35.61 26.09
N ASN A 203 4.93 34.77 25.40
CA ASN A 203 5.39 33.46 25.87
C ASN A 203 4.24 32.56 26.36
N LYS A 204 3.05 32.71 25.75
CA LYS A 204 1.85 31.90 26.05
C LYS A 204 1.48 31.01 24.88
N GLU A 205 0.79 29.90 25.17
CA GLU A 205 0.21 29.03 24.15
C GLU A 205 -0.79 29.82 23.29
N MET A 206 -0.74 29.59 21.98
CA MET A 206 -1.70 30.13 21.04
C MET A 206 -2.90 29.18 20.90
N TYR A 207 -4.09 29.75 20.71
CA TYR A 207 -5.32 29.01 20.44
C TYR A 207 -5.86 29.37 19.06
N VAL A 208 -6.51 28.41 18.44
CA VAL A 208 -7.13 28.55 17.12
C VAL A 208 -8.54 27.97 17.15
N ASP A 209 -9.39 28.49 16.28
CA ASP A 209 -10.66 27.85 15.96
C ASP A 209 -10.40 26.61 15.09
N ASP A 210 -10.79 25.43 15.57
CA ASP A 210 -10.71 24.16 14.86
C ASP A 210 -12.12 23.57 14.72
N ARG A 211 -12.82 23.99 13.67
CA ARG A 211 -14.20 23.63 13.34
C ARG A 211 -15.23 24.09 14.38
N GLY A 212 -15.09 25.29 14.93
CA GLY A 212 -15.98 25.91 15.93
C GLY A 212 -15.69 25.48 17.36
N ILE A 213 -14.52 24.87 17.59
CA ILE A 213 -14.00 24.54 18.90
C ILE A 213 -12.63 25.19 19.02
N GLN A 214 -12.43 25.98 20.06
CA GLN A 214 -11.15 26.57 20.38
C GLN A 214 -10.23 25.48 20.94
N ARG A 215 -9.12 25.21 20.24
CA ARG A 215 -8.08 24.25 20.65
C ARG A 215 -6.72 24.93 20.67
N ARG A 216 -5.77 24.35 21.41
CA ARG A 216 -4.36 24.79 21.35
C ARG A 216 -3.82 24.59 19.95
N MET A 217 -3.13 25.60 19.42
CA MET A 217 -2.57 25.60 18.08
C MET A 217 -1.61 24.43 17.87
N ILE A 218 -0.84 24.05 18.89
CA ILE A 218 0.08 22.91 18.82
C ILE A 218 -0.62 21.59 18.55
N ASP A 219 -1.77 21.34 19.18
CA ASP A 219 -2.47 20.07 19.03
C ASP A 219 -3.04 19.94 17.60
N VAL A 220 -3.62 21.02 17.07
CA VAL A 220 -4.11 21.08 15.68
C VAL A 220 -2.97 20.88 14.68
N MET A 221 -1.81 21.50 14.92
CA MET A 221 -0.65 21.39 14.03
C MET A 221 0.01 20.00 14.08
N ILE A 222 0.09 19.38 15.25
CA ILE A 222 0.56 17.99 15.39
C ILE A 222 -0.41 17.02 14.71
N ASP A 223 -1.72 17.20 14.89
CA ASP A 223 -2.73 16.37 14.23
C ASP A 223 -2.56 16.41 12.69
N ARG A 224 -2.37 17.61 12.12
CA ARG A 224 -2.10 17.82 10.69
C ARG A 224 -0.79 17.19 10.24
N LEU A 225 0.30 17.38 10.99
CA LEU A 225 1.62 16.81 10.68
C LEU A 225 1.59 15.28 10.66
N ARG A 226 0.95 14.67 11.67
CA ARG A 226 0.84 13.20 11.77
C ARG A 226 0.04 12.62 10.62
N GLU A 227 -1.07 13.27 10.24
CA GLU A 227 -1.86 12.84 9.09
C GLU A 227 -1.10 12.98 7.77
N ASP A 228 -0.43 14.10 7.55
CA ASP A 228 0.41 14.34 6.37
C ASP A 228 1.46 13.25 6.18
N LYS A 229 2.17 12.90 7.27
CA LYS A 229 3.16 11.81 7.27
C LYS A 229 2.55 10.43 7.05
N ALA A 230 1.41 10.15 7.66
CA ALA A 230 0.73 8.87 7.46
C ALA A 230 0.29 8.69 6.00
N LEU A 231 -0.22 9.74 5.36
CA LEU A 231 -0.59 9.71 3.94
C LEU A 231 0.63 9.59 3.03
N GLU A 232 1.72 10.33 3.31
CA GLU A 232 3.00 10.19 2.57
C GLU A 232 3.57 8.78 2.64
N HIS A 233 3.52 8.18 3.82
CA HIS A 233 4.00 6.82 4.03
C HIS A 233 3.13 5.79 3.30
N LEU A 234 1.80 5.92 3.34
CA LEU A 234 0.88 5.08 2.57
C LEU A 234 1.13 5.20 1.07
N GLU A 235 1.34 6.41 0.54
CA GLU A 235 1.71 6.64 -0.86
C GLU A 235 3.00 5.87 -1.21
N SER A 236 4.03 6.01 -0.39
CA SER A 236 5.32 5.33 -0.58
C SER A 236 5.18 3.81 -0.48
N THR A 237 4.34 3.31 0.42
CA THR A 237 4.04 1.88 0.58
C THR A 237 3.33 1.33 -0.65
N ILE A 238 2.32 2.05 -1.18
CA ILE A 238 1.63 1.67 -2.42
C ILE A 238 2.60 1.65 -3.59
N THR A 239 3.47 2.66 -3.72
CA THR A 239 4.48 2.71 -4.79
C THR A 239 5.45 1.54 -4.69
N TYR A 240 5.94 1.22 -3.49
CA TYR A 240 6.81 0.08 -3.26
C TYR A 240 6.13 -1.24 -3.63
N MET A 241 4.88 -1.46 -3.21
CA MET A 241 4.10 -2.65 -3.56
C MET A 241 3.81 -2.76 -5.06
N SER A 242 3.51 -1.63 -5.72
CA SER A 242 3.31 -1.58 -7.16
C SER A 242 4.57 -1.94 -7.95
N GLY A 243 5.75 -1.58 -7.43
CA GLY A 243 7.03 -1.98 -8.02
C GLY A 243 7.35 -3.45 -7.80
N LEU A 244 6.86 -4.02 -6.70
CA LEU A 244 7.13 -5.40 -6.31
C LEU A 244 6.31 -6.42 -7.11
N ARG A 245 5.02 -6.15 -7.35
CA ARG A 245 4.13 -7.10 -8.02
C ARG A 245 2.96 -6.43 -8.74
N GLN A 246 2.48 -7.09 -9.79
CA GLN A 246 1.30 -6.66 -10.56
C GLN A 246 -0.02 -7.27 -10.05
N THR A 247 0.04 -8.31 -9.22
CA THR A 247 -1.13 -9.01 -8.68
C THR A 247 -1.63 -8.38 -7.38
N ARG A 248 -2.85 -8.78 -6.98
CA ARG A 248 -3.57 -8.20 -5.84
C ARG A 248 -2.81 -8.34 -4.53
N THR A 249 -2.45 -7.22 -3.90
CA THR A 249 -1.86 -7.14 -2.55
C THR A 249 -2.93 -6.71 -1.56
N ALA A 250 -3.09 -7.47 -0.48
CA ALA A 250 -4.03 -7.12 0.59
C ALA A 250 -3.32 -6.29 1.66
N LEU A 251 -3.69 -5.02 1.78
CA LEU A 251 -3.16 -4.09 2.78
C LEU A 251 -4.16 -3.97 3.94
N ILE A 252 -3.87 -4.62 5.06
CA ILE A 252 -4.70 -4.61 6.27
C ILE A 252 -4.23 -3.45 7.13
N VAL A 253 -5.02 -2.38 7.19
CA VAL A 253 -4.60 -1.11 7.79
C VAL A 253 -5.23 -0.94 9.17
N PHE A 254 -4.44 -1.04 10.23
CA PHE A 254 -4.87 -0.70 11.57
C PHE A 254 -4.68 0.80 11.80
N THR A 255 -5.79 1.53 11.85
CA THR A 255 -5.83 2.99 12.06
C THR A 255 -7.17 3.38 12.70
N GLU A 256 -7.19 4.36 13.59
CA GLU A 256 -8.45 4.97 14.05
C GLU A 256 -9.03 5.96 13.02
N GLY A 257 -8.36 6.10 11.88
CA GLY A 257 -8.78 6.89 10.71
C GLY A 257 -8.21 8.30 10.69
N TRP A 258 -8.36 8.96 9.55
CA TRP A 258 -7.83 10.29 9.28
C TRP A 258 -8.98 11.29 9.11
N LEU A 259 -8.79 12.53 9.58
CA LEU A 259 -9.80 13.59 9.41
C LEU A 259 -9.79 14.16 7.99
N LEU A 260 -8.67 13.97 7.28
CA LEU A 260 -8.42 14.47 5.94
C LEU A 260 -8.53 15.99 5.92
N PHE A 261 -7.61 16.62 6.66
CA PHE A 261 -7.51 18.07 6.83
C PHE A 261 -7.46 18.77 5.48
N GLN A 262 -8.19 19.87 5.40
CA GLN A 262 -8.22 20.76 4.25
C GLN A 262 -7.54 22.08 4.61
N THR A 263 -7.37 22.91 3.59
CA THR A 263 -6.82 24.26 3.73
C THR A 263 -7.61 25.03 4.77
N ASP A 264 -6.90 25.60 5.72
CA ASP A 264 -7.48 26.37 6.81
C ASP A 264 -6.70 27.68 6.96
N LEU A 265 -7.25 28.73 6.33
CA LEU A 265 -6.66 30.06 6.38
C LEU A 265 -6.77 30.69 7.79
N GLY A 266 -7.67 30.21 8.64
CA GLY A 266 -7.80 30.66 10.03
C GLY A 266 -6.53 30.41 10.83
N LEU A 267 -5.83 29.32 10.53
CA LEU A 267 -4.54 28.98 11.13
C LEU A 267 -3.40 29.94 10.76
N LEU A 268 -3.57 30.78 9.72
CA LEU A 268 -2.57 31.77 9.34
C LEU A 268 -2.66 33.07 10.16
N THR A 269 -3.80 33.34 10.81
CA THR A 269 -4.00 34.58 11.56
C THR A 269 -3.00 34.72 12.72
N PRO A 270 -2.80 33.71 13.58
CA PRO A 270 -1.77 33.77 14.62
C PRO A 270 -0.34 33.86 14.05
N LEU A 271 -0.12 33.43 12.80
CA LEU A 271 1.20 33.44 12.18
C LEU A 271 1.69 34.84 11.79
N GLN A 272 0.81 35.85 11.76
CA GLN A 272 1.20 37.24 11.54
C GLN A 272 2.19 37.73 12.60
N VAL A 273 2.13 37.18 13.82
CA VAL A 273 3.07 37.51 14.91
C VAL A 273 4.52 37.15 14.54
N PHE A 274 4.74 36.06 13.78
CA PHE A 274 6.08 35.65 13.33
C PHE A 274 6.63 36.52 12.21
N LYS A 275 5.78 37.11 11.37
CA LYS A 275 6.22 38.06 10.33
C LYS A 275 6.84 39.33 10.92
N SER A 276 6.43 39.69 12.13
CA SER A 276 6.91 40.87 12.85
C SER A 276 8.26 40.65 13.55
N TYR A 277 8.77 39.42 13.61
CA TYR A 277 10.12 39.10 14.12
C TYR A 277 11.12 39.06 12.97
N ASP A 278 12.30 39.64 13.19
CA ASP A 278 13.36 39.79 12.19
C ASP A 278 13.80 38.41 11.65
N ASN A 279 13.50 38.16 10.38
CA ASN A 279 13.84 36.92 9.67
C ASN A 279 15.29 36.93 9.14
N THR A 280 16.16 37.75 9.73
CA THR A 280 17.56 37.83 9.33
C THR A 280 18.31 36.54 9.67
N PRO A 281 19.14 36.01 8.74
CA PRO A 281 20.05 34.92 9.04
C PRO A 281 20.94 35.29 10.23
N ALA A 282 20.85 34.53 11.33
CA ALA A 282 21.72 34.76 12.48
C ALA A 282 23.14 34.27 12.15
N ILE A 283 24.13 35.16 12.24
CA ILE A 283 25.55 34.78 12.28
C ILE A 283 25.88 34.47 13.74
N GLY A 284 26.23 33.22 14.04
CA GLY A 284 26.52 32.75 15.39
C GLY A 284 27.77 31.88 15.45
N THR A 285 28.11 31.37 16.64
CA THR A 285 29.20 30.39 16.79
C THR A 285 28.68 29.10 17.40
N ALA A 286 28.88 27.96 16.73
CA ALA A 286 28.65 26.64 17.29
C ALA A 286 30.01 25.95 17.49
N ASN A 287 30.30 25.48 18.70
CA ASN A 287 31.59 24.87 19.06
C ASN A 287 32.81 25.74 18.67
N GLY A 288 32.72 27.07 18.87
CA GLY A 288 33.80 28.01 18.56
C GLY A 288 34.05 28.28 17.08
N ARG A 289 33.21 27.78 16.17
CA ARG A 289 33.29 28.08 14.73
C ARG A 289 32.16 29.02 14.32
N PRO A 290 32.44 30.11 13.56
CA PRO A 290 31.40 30.97 13.02
C PRO A 290 30.55 30.19 12.01
N ILE A 291 29.24 30.24 12.20
CA ILE A 291 28.21 29.69 11.31
C ILE A 291 27.34 30.85 10.81
N ILE A 292 27.12 30.91 9.50
CA ILE A 292 26.06 31.73 8.91
C ILE A 292 24.83 30.84 8.87
N SER A 293 23.81 31.11 9.70
CA SER A 293 22.56 30.35 9.70
C SER A 293 21.71 30.71 8.47
N THR A 294 22.10 30.25 7.29
CA THR A 294 21.22 30.23 6.10
C THR A 294 20.22 29.07 6.15
N SER A 295 20.46 28.08 7.00
CA SER A 295 19.57 26.94 7.22
C SER A 295 18.98 26.99 8.63
N ALA A 296 17.74 27.46 8.71
CA ALA A 296 16.65 26.76 9.39
C ALA A 296 17.06 25.72 10.45
N GLN A 297 17.63 26.13 11.56
CA GLN A 297 17.43 25.36 12.78
C GLN A 297 15.95 25.48 13.13
N ALA A 298 15.33 24.33 13.41
CA ALA A 298 14.06 24.27 14.09
C ALA A 298 14.09 25.23 15.30
N GLY A 299 13.24 26.26 15.27
CA GLY A 299 13.24 27.34 16.24
C GLY A 299 13.50 28.75 15.66
N SER A 300 13.96 28.88 14.41
CA SER A 300 13.97 30.19 13.73
C SER A 300 12.56 30.60 13.28
N GLY A 301 12.21 31.88 13.42
CA GLY A 301 10.89 32.41 13.03
C GLY A 301 10.51 32.10 11.58
N ALA A 302 11.47 32.17 10.66
CA ALA A 302 11.28 31.82 9.25
C ALA A 302 10.99 30.32 9.03
N ALA A 303 11.65 29.41 9.75
CA ALA A 303 11.38 27.98 9.66
C ALA A 303 10.00 27.64 10.24
N CYS A 304 9.65 28.24 11.38
CA CYS A 304 8.32 28.13 11.96
C CYS A 304 7.23 28.61 11.00
N LEU A 305 7.39 29.79 10.42
CA LEU A 305 6.41 30.34 9.49
C LEU A 305 6.21 29.43 8.26
N ARG A 306 7.28 28.89 7.68
CA ARG A 306 7.18 27.97 6.53
C ARG A 306 6.42 26.70 6.88
N GLU A 307 6.79 26.04 7.97
CA GLU A 307 6.17 24.76 8.33
C GLU A 307 4.70 24.93 8.74
N MET A 308 4.41 25.94 9.56
CA MET A 308 3.03 26.25 9.96
C MET A 308 2.16 26.64 8.76
N THR A 309 2.70 27.40 7.81
CA THR A 309 1.99 27.74 6.56
C THR A 309 1.76 26.48 5.72
N ARG A 310 2.76 25.60 5.60
CA ARG A 310 2.64 24.33 4.87
C ARG A 310 1.51 23.46 5.45
N LEU A 311 1.48 23.28 6.77
CA LEU A 311 0.45 22.50 7.48
C LEU A 311 -0.95 23.12 7.37
N ALA A 312 -1.06 24.45 7.40
CA ALA A 312 -2.30 25.17 7.20
C ALA A 312 -2.85 25.05 5.76
N MET A 313 -1.96 24.89 4.77
CA MET A 313 -2.31 24.78 3.35
C MET A 313 -2.54 23.34 2.86
N LEU A 314 -2.49 22.34 3.74
CA LEU A 314 -2.72 20.94 3.35
C LEU A 314 -4.14 20.75 2.81
N ASP A 315 -4.25 20.08 1.65
CA ASP A 315 -5.51 19.50 1.16
C ASP A 315 -5.37 17.97 1.06
N ASN A 316 -5.50 17.33 2.22
CA ASN A 316 -5.39 15.88 2.34
C ASN A 316 -6.61 15.16 1.77
N ARG A 317 -7.76 15.83 1.59
CA ARG A 317 -8.95 15.21 0.98
C ARG A 317 -8.67 14.88 -0.49
N THR A 318 -8.15 15.83 -1.24
CA THR A 318 -7.78 15.62 -2.65
C THR A 318 -6.65 14.59 -2.76
N ARG A 319 -5.60 14.75 -1.94
CA ARG A 319 -4.46 13.82 -1.89
C ARG A 319 -4.88 12.38 -1.59
N TYR A 320 -5.77 12.18 -0.62
CA TYR A 320 -6.28 10.87 -0.24
C TYR A 320 -7.09 10.21 -1.36
N ASN A 321 -7.95 10.96 -2.06
CA ASN A 321 -8.66 10.44 -3.22
C ASN A 321 -7.69 9.97 -4.32
N ASP A 322 -6.61 10.72 -4.58
CA ASP A 322 -5.56 10.33 -5.52
C ASP A 322 -4.77 9.11 -5.05
N LEU A 323 -4.48 9.01 -3.76
CA LEU A 323 -3.87 7.83 -3.14
C LEU A 323 -4.73 6.59 -3.37
N LEU A 324 -6.03 6.65 -3.10
CA LEU A 324 -6.94 5.51 -3.30
C LEU A 324 -7.05 5.10 -4.77
N ARG A 325 -7.08 6.07 -5.70
CA ARG A 325 -7.04 5.80 -7.14
C ARG A 325 -5.74 5.12 -7.56
N ARG A 326 -4.60 5.56 -7.02
CA ARG A 326 -3.29 4.94 -7.25
C ARG A 326 -3.22 3.53 -6.68
N ALA A 327 -3.72 3.31 -5.47
CA ALA A 327 -3.82 1.98 -4.85
C ALA A 327 -4.63 1.01 -5.71
N ALA A 328 -5.82 1.44 -6.17
CA ALA A 328 -6.67 0.61 -7.03
C ALA A 328 -5.98 0.24 -8.35
N ARG A 329 -5.21 1.16 -8.96
CA ARG A 329 -4.40 0.88 -10.17
C ARG A 329 -3.25 -0.08 -9.89
N ALA A 330 -2.62 0.03 -8.73
CA ALA A 330 -1.53 -0.84 -8.28
C ALA A 330 -2.01 -2.21 -7.77
N ASN A 331 -3.29 -2.54 -7.89
CA ASN A 331 -3.91 -3.73 -7.32
C ASN A 331 -3.66 -3.88 -5.80
N VAL A 332 -3.56 -2.76 -5.08
CA VAL A 332 -3.46 -2.73 -3.62
C VAL A 332 -4.86 -2.49 -3.04
N VAL A 333 -5.34 -3.47 -2.27
CA VAL A 333 -6.68 -3.43 -1.68
C VAL A 333 -6.61 -3.11 -0.20
N PHE A 334 -7.33 -2.08 0.22
CA PHE A 334 -7.39 -1.64 1.60
C PHE A 334 -8.40 -2.46 2.37
N TYR A 335 -7.97 -2.98 3.51
CA TYR A 335 -8.81 -3.58 4.55
C TYR A 335 -8.61 -2.81 5.85
N PRO A 336 -9.22 -1.62 5.99
CA PRO A 336 -9.01 -0.80 7.16
C PRO A 336 -9.75 -1.37 8.37
N VAL A 337 -9.09 -1.34 9.51
CA VAL A 337 -9.58 -1.83 10.79
C VAL A 337 -9.40 -0.73 11.82
N ASN A 338 -10.50 -0.20 12.32
CA ASN A 338 -10.50 0.70 13.46
C ASN A 338 -10.56 -0.12 14.75
N PRO A 339 -9.46 -0.18 15.53
CA PRO A 339 -9.36 -1.10 16.65
C PRO A 339 -9.87 -0.54 17.98
N ILE A 340 -10.19 0.76 18.08
CA ILE A 340 -10.68 1.34 19.35
C ILE A 340 -12.14 0.97 19.64
N GLY A 341 -12.90 0.68 18.58
CA GLY A 341 -14.33 0.41 18.64
C GLY A 341 -15.18 1.65 18.74
N LEU A 342 -16.31 1.58 19.45
CA LEU A 342 -17.22 2.71 19.64
C LEU A 342 -16.67 3.66 20.71
N THR A 343 -16.34 4.89 20.31
CA THR A 343 -15.92 5.97 21.20
C THR A 343 -16.93 7.11 21.20
N MET A 344 -16.96 7.88 22.29
CA MET A 344 -17.71 9.13 22.40
C MET A 344 -16.85 10.36 22.13
N PHE A 345 -15.52 10.22 22.22
CA PHE A 345 -14.59 11.33 22.08
C PHE A 345 -13.53 11.02 21.02
N ASP A 346 -13.25 11.99 20.14
CA ASP A 346 -12.20 11.87 19.12
C ASP A 346 -10.82 12.09 19.73
N TYR A 347 -10.65 13.22 20.43
CA TYR A 347 -9.42 13.55 21.15
C TYR A 347 -9.58 13.31 22.65
N PRO A 348 -8.48 13.08 23.39
CA PRO A 348 -8.56 12.85 24.81
C PRO A 348 -9.00 14.10 25.58
N ILE A 349 -9.62 13.89 26.75
CA ILE A 349 -10.26 14.93 27.56
C ILE A 349 -9.29 16.04 28.00
N TRP A 350 -8.00 15.74 28.11
CA TRP A 350 -6.95 16.69 28.53
C TRP A 350 -6.47 17.66 27.44
N GLN A 351 -7.02 17.65 26.23
CA GLN A 351 -6.58 18.51 25.11
C GLN A 351 -7.17 19.94 25.09
N ASP A 352 -7.51 20.53 26.23
CA ASP A 352 -8.00 21.93 26.37
C ASP A 352 -8.85 22.43 25.19
N ALA A 353 -10.09 21.94 25.12
CA ALA A 353 -11.02 22.23 24.04
C ALA A 353 -12.30 22.89 24.59
N THR A 354 -12.63 24.09 24.10
CA THR A 354 -13.84 24.83 24.50
C THR A 354 -14.61 25.32 23.28
N PRO A 355 -15.97 25.33 23.30
CA PRO A 355 -16.75 25.91 22.22
C PRO A 355 -16.34 27.35 21.90
N THR A 356 -16.22 27.70 20.62
CA THR A 356 -16.04 29.11 20.23
C THR A 356 -17.37 29.86 20.36
N MET A 357 -17.34 31.07 20.90
CA MET A 357 -18.51 31.95 20.91
C MET A 357 -18.79 32.44 19.48
N PRO A 358 -20.03 32.29 18.96
CA PRO A 358 -20.40 32.83 17.65
C PRO A 358 -20.21 34.35 17.61
N THR A 359 -19.56 34.86 16.57
CA THR A 359 -19.49 36.31 16.31
C THR A 359 -20.78 36.85 15.71
N ASP A 360 -21.58 35.97 15.10
CA ASP A 360 -22.90 36.26 14.54
C ASP A 360 -24.00 35.77 15.52
N PRO A 361 -24.87 36.65 16.04
CA PRO A 361 -25.95 36.28 16.95
C PRO A 361 -26.96 35.26 16.39
N ASN A 362 -27.03 35.10 15.06
CA ASN A 362 -27.93 34.17 14.40
C ASN A 362 -27.33 32.78 14.20
N GLN A 363 -26.05 32.58 14.54
CA GLN A 363 -25.40 31.27 14.45
C GLN A 363 -25.54 30.50 15.77
N GLU A 364 -26.04 29.28 15.68
CA GLU A 364 -26.13 28.37 16.82
C GLU A 364 -24.72 28.05 17.36
N PRO A 365 -24.50 28.10 18.69
CA PRO A 365 -23.23 27.73 19.28
C PRO A 365 -22.92 26.26 19.00
N LYS A 366 -21.70 25.98 18.52
CA LYS A 366 -21.30 24.59 18.27
C LYS A 366 -21.10 23.86 19.59
N MET A 367 -21.83 22.76 19.75
CA MET A 367 -21.68 21.89 20.90
C MET A 367 -20.44 21.01 20.76
N LEU A 368 -19.59 21.00 21.79
CA LEU A 368 -18.36 20.20 21.85
C LEU A 368 -18.61 18.74 21.46
N LEU A 369 -19.66 18.13 22.02
CA LEU A 369 -20.04 16.74 21.74
C LEU A 369 -20.44 16.51 20.28
N VAL A 370 -21.15 17.45 19.66
CA VAL A 370 -21.56 17.30 18.25
C VAL A 370 -20.35 17.30 17.34
N GLU A 371 -19.38 18.20 17.58
CA GLU A 371 -18.14 18.23 16.81
C GLU A 371 -17.28 16.97 17.02
N GLN A 372 -17.23 16.43 18.24
CA GLN A 372 -16.55 15.16 18.52
C GLN A 372 -17.15 14.01 17.71
N LEU A 373 -18.48 13.92 17.65
CA LEU A 373 -19.19 12.90 16.87
C LEU A 373 -18.97 13.08 15.36
N ASN A 374 -18.92 14.32 14.86
CA ASN A 374 -18.61 14.59 13.45
C ASN A 374 -17.20 14.11 13.09
N ARG A 375 -16.20 14.32 13.95
CA ARG A 375 -14.84 13.84 13.74
C ARG A 375 -14.76 12.32 13.71
N ILE A 376 -15.41 11.65 14.65
CA ILE A 376 -15.50 10.18 14.69
C ILE A 376 -16.13 9.66 13.39
N LYS A 377 -17.19 10.32 12.92
CA LYS A 377 -17.85 10.00 11.65
C LYS A 377 -16.91 10.21 10.46
N ASP A 378 -16.24 11.36 10.36
CA ASP A 378 -15.33 11.68 9.24
C ASP A 378 -14.21 10.64 9.11
N ARG A 379 -13.63 10.21 10.24
CA ARG A 379 -12.61 9.15 10.26
C ARG A 379 -13.16 7.83 9.75
N ALA A 380 -14.34 7.42 10.24
CA ALA A 380 -14.99 6.19 9.80
C ALA A 380 -15.35 6.23 8.30
N ASP A 381 -15.86 7.36 7.81
CA ASP A 381 -16.23 7.58 6.41
C ASP A 381 -14.98 7.48 5.50
N GLY A 382 -13.83 8.01 5.93
CA GLY A 382 -12.57 7.87 5.21
C GLY A 382 -12.11 6.42 5.06
N LEU A 383 -12.27 5.60 6.11
CA LEU A 383 -11.94 4.17 6.08
C LEU A 383 -12.91 3.36 5.21
N LEU A 384 -14.21 3.67 5.31
CA LEU A 384 -15.22 3.09 4.42
C LEU A 384 -14.90 3.41 2.95
N GLN A 385 -14.56 4.65 2.65
CA GLN A 385 -14.17 5.09 1.31
C GLN A 385 -12.94 4.33 0.78
N ALA A 386 -11.93 4.08 1.62
CA ALA A 386 -10.73 3.31 1.25
C ALA A 386 -11.09 1.89 0.80
N ALA A 387 -11.86 1.19 1.63
CA ALA A 387 -12.31 -0.16 1.35
C ALA A 387 -13.19 -0.20 0.10
N GLU A 388 -14.17 0.70 0.01
CA GLU A 388 -15.11 0.74 -1.12
C GLU A 388 -14.39 1.03 -2.44
N THR A 389 -13.46 1.99 -2.47
CA THR A 389 -12.75 2.39 -3.70
C THR A 389 -11.85 1.27 -4.21
N THR A 390 -11.19 0.55 -3.30
CA THR A 390 -10.20 -0.48 -3.65
C THR A 390 -10.77 -1.90 -3.71
N GLY A 391 -12.01 -2.12 -3.25
CA GLY A 391 -12.70 -3.42 -3.30
C GLY A 391 -12.43 -4.32 -2.08
N GLY A 392 -12.14 -3.73 -0.92
CA GLY A 392 -11.98 -4.41 0.36
C GLY A 392 -13.22 -4.30 1.26
N ILE A 393 -13.00 -4.50 2.57
CA ILE A 393 -14.00 -4.33 3.63
C ILE A 393 -13.37 -3.49 4.74
N ALA A 394 -14.11 -2.49 5.23
CA ALA A 394 -13.72 -1.73 6.42
C ALA A 394 -14.39 -2.31 7.68
N VAL A 395 -13.63 -2.37 8.76
CA VAL A 395 -14.11 -2.71 10.10
C VAL A 395 -14.12 -1.43 10.93
N VAL A 396 -15.28 -0.79 10.98
CA VAL A 396 -15.50 0.47 11.70
C VAL A 396 -16.76 0.38 12.55
N ASN A 397 -16.91 1.27 13.53
CA ASN A 397 -18.12 1.43 14.35
C ASN A 397 -18.59 0.13 15.02
N THR A 398 -17.66 -0.71 15.50
CA THR A 398 -17.97 -1.99 16.12
C THR A 398 -17.02 -2.28 17.29
N ASN A 399 -17.56 -2.85 18.36
CA ASN A 399 -16.77 -3.41 19.47
C ASN A 399 -16.40 -4.89 19.25
N LYS A 400 -16.82 -5.48 18.12
CA LYS A 400 -16.54 -6.87 17.73
C LYS A 400 -15.55 -6.87 16.56
N ILE A 401 -14.29 -6.61 16.86
CA ILE A 401 -13.22 -6.51 15.85
C ILE A 401 -12.98 -7.89 15.21
N GLU A 402 -13.07 -8.95 16.01
CA GLU A 402 -12.95 -10.34 15.60
C GLU A 402 -13.90 -10.66 14.46
N SER A 403 -15.20 -10.34 14.62
CA SER A 403 -16.19 -10.56 13.56
C SER A 403 -15.93 -9.71 12.31
N GLY A 404 -15.28 -8.56 12.45
CA GLY A 404 -14.81 -7.76 11.34
C GLY A 404 -13.67 -8.43 10.57
N LEU A 405 -12.64 -8.87 11.30
CA LEU A 405 -11.50 -9.61 10.76
C LEU A 405 -11.93 -10.95 10.15
N ASP A 406 -12.94 -11.61 10.72
CA ASP A 406 -13.53 -12.83 10.16
C ASP A 406 -14.08 -12.61 8.76
N ARG A 407 -14.72 -11.46 8.51
CA ARG A 407 -15.23 -11.08 7.18
C ARG A 407 -14.10 -10.77 6.21
N ILE A 408 -13.05 -10.09 6.68
CA ILE A 408 -11.85 -9.83 5.89
C ILE A 408 -11.21 -11.16 5.48
N ALA A 409 -10.99 -12.05 6.42
CA ALA A 409 -10.41 -13.36 6.18
C ALA A 409 -11.27 -14.21 5.24
N ALA A 410 -12.60 -14.22 5.39
CA ALA A 410 -13.49 -14.89 4.44
C ALA A 410 -13.35 -14.34 3.01
N GLN A 411 -13.18 -13.02 2.87
CA GLN A 411 -12.93 -12.38 1.58
C GLN A 411 -11.56 -12.78 0.99
N LEU A 412 -10.54 -12.96 1.83
CA LEU A 412 -9.21 -13.37 1.39
C LEU A 412 -9.14 -14.86 1.03
N GLU A 413 -9.96 -15.70 1.67
CA GLU A 413 -10.01 -17.15 1.45
C GLU A 413 -10.67 -17.55 0.12
N ALA A 414 -11.74 -16.89 -0.30
CA ALA A 414 -12.47 -17.28 -1.51
C ALA A 414 -13.12 -16.10 -2.24
N TYR A 415 -13.15 -16.18 -3.57
CA TYR A 415 -13.71 -15.12 -4.43
C TYR A 415 -14.03 -15.60 -5.84
N TYR A 416 -14.81 -14.81 -6.56
CA TYR A 416 -15.06 -15.05 -7.99
C TYR A 416 -14.21 -14.09 -8.82
N VAL A 417 -13.70 -14.56 -9.96
CA VAL A 417 -13.04 -13.73 -10.97
C VAL A 417 -13.96 -13.67 -12.18
N LEU A 418 -14.40 -12.46 -12.52
CA LEU A 418 -15.20 -12.17 -13.71
C LEU A 418 -14.31 -11.46 -14.74
N GLY A 419 -14.14 -12.05 -15.92
CA GLY A 419 -13.43 -11.43 -17.03
C GLY A 419 -14.39 -11.01 -18.13
N TYR A 420 -14.26 -9.77 -18.61
CA TYR A 420 -15.02 -9.27 -19.75
C TYR A 420 -14.13 -8.42 -20.67
N TYR A 421 -14.46 -8.39 -21.96
CA TYR A 421 -13.84 -7.44 -22.88
C TYR A 421 -14.63 -6.14 -22.88
N SER A 422 -13.95 -5.02 -22.59
CA SER A 422 -14.61 -3.72 -22.57
C SER A 422 -15.23 -3.39 -23.94
N THR A 423 -16.50 -3.00 -23.94
CA THR A 423 -17.15 -2.44 -25.14
C THR A 423 -16.62 -1.06 -25.52
N ASN A 424 -15.87 -0.39 -24.63
CA ASN A 424 -15.17 0.85 -24.90
C ASN A 424 -13.71 0.59 -25.33
N GLN A 425 -13.43 0.79 -26.61
CA GLN A 425 -12.11 0.53 -27.22
C GLN A 425 -11.14 1.72 -27.11
N ALA A 426 -11.49 2.80 -26.40
CA ALA A 426 -10.64 3.97 -26.28
C ALA A 426 -9.46 3.74 -25.30
N PHE A 427 -8.24 3.79 -25.81
CA PHE A 427 -7.01 3.72 -25.01
C PHE A 427 -6.54 5.10 -24.56
N ASP A 428 -7.37 5.77 -23.76
CA ASP A 428 -7.25 7.20 -23.43
C ASP A 428 -6.69 7.49 -22.03
N GLY A 429 -6.36 6.46 -21.24
CA GLY A 429 -5.88 6.68 -19.87
C GLY A 429 -6.97 7.16 -18.90
N ARG A 430 -8.25 7.14 -19.28
CA ARG A 430 -9.33 7.63 -18.43
C ARG A 430 -9.85 6.56 -17.47
N TYR A 431 -10.32 7.01 -16.32
CA TYR A 431 -10.98 6.15 -15.35
C TYR A 431 -12.34 5.69 -15.88
N ARG A 432 -12.62 4.40 -15.72
CA ARG A 432 -13.86 3.73 -16.09
C ARG A 432 -14.45 3.07 -14.86
N GLN A 433 -15.72 3.32 -14.61
CA GLN A 433 -16.42 2.81 -13.44
C GLN A 433 -16.92 1.39 -13.72
N ILE A 434 -16.71 0.48 -12.77
CA ILE A 434 -17.24 -0.88 -12.76
C ILE A 434 -18.36 -0.97 -11.72
N SER A 435 -19.47 -1.57 -12.11
CA SER A 435 -20.54 -1.96 -11.19
C SER A 435 -20.89 -3.43 -11.42
N VAL A 436 -21.00 -4.18 -10.33
CA VAL A 436 -21.39 -5.60 -10.34
C VAL A 436 -22.66 -5.74 -9.53
N LYS A 437 -23.66 -6.40 -10.12
CA LYS A 437 -24.91 -6.78 -9.44
C LYS A 437 -25.04 -8.29 -9.44
N LEU A 438 -25.75 -8.81 -8.44
CA LEU A 438 -26.08 -10.22 -8.30
C LEU A 438 -27.60 -10.35 -8.30
N LYS A 439 -28.13 -11.32 -9.03
CA LYS A 439 -29.57 -11.59 -9.11
C LYS A 439 -30.12 -12.21 -7.81
N VAL A 440 -29.26 -12.79 -6.98
CA VAL A 440 -29.63 -13.40 -5.71
C VAL A 440 -29.93 -12.32 -4.65
N PRO A 441 -31.14 -12.32 -4.05
CA PRO A 441 -31.51 -11.32 -3.06
C PRO A 441 -30.77 -11.52 -1.72
N GLY A 442 -30.54 -10.41 -1.00
CA GLY A 442 -29.97 -10.42 0.34
C GLY A 442 -28.45 -10.69 0.40
N VAL A 443 -27.73 -10.53 -0.72
CA VAL A 443 -26.28 -10.72 -0.80
C VAL A 443 -25.58 -9.36 -0.92
N GLN A 444 -24.57 -9.14 -0.09
CA GLN A 444 -23.71 -7.96 -0.18
C GLN A 444 -22.58 -8.25 -1.17
N ILE A 445 -22.30 -7.34 -2.10
CA ILE A 445 -21.23 -7.52 -3.09
C ILE A 445 -20.15 -6.48 -2.82
N SER A 446 -18.93 -6.95 -2.58
CA SER A 446 -17.73 -6.12 -2.69
C SER A 446 -17.02 -6.42 -4.01
N ALA A 447 -16.58 -5.39 -4.73
CA ALA A 447 -15.76 -5.49 -5.93
C ALA A 447 -15.09 -4.13 -6.15
N ARG A 448 -14.00 -4.11 -6.91
CA ARG A 448 -13.35 -2.85 -7.30
C ARG A 448 -14.33 -1.95 -8.07
N LYS A 449 -14.32 -0.65 -7.80
CA LYS A 449 -15.29 0.32 -8.39
C LYS A 449 -14.92 0.81 -9.77
N GLY A 450 -13.76 0.43 -10.28
CA GLY A 450 -13.31 0.86 -11.58
C GLY A 450 -11.85 0.56 -11.81
N TYR A 451 -11.39 0.97 -12.98
CA TYR A 451 -10.01 0.83 -13.42
C TYR A 451 -9.69 2.01 -14.33
N THR A 452 -8.43 2.16 -14.71
CA THR A 452 -8.07 3.11 -15.75
C THR A 452 -7.73 2.38 -17.03
N ALA A 453 -8.33 2.83 -18.13
CA ALA A 453 -8.06 2.30 -19.45
C ALA A 453 -6.56 2.45 -19.75
N PRO A 454 -5.90 1.43 -20.33
CA PRO A 454 -4.53 1.58 -20.76
C PRO A 454 -4.44 2.66 -21.84
N THR A 455 -3.35 3.41 -21.83
CA THR A 455 -3.02 4.37 -22.89
C THR A 455 -2.55 3.64 -24.14
N LYS A 456 -2.61 4.30 -25.30
CA LYS A 456 -2.03 3.74 -26.54
C LYS A 456 -0.55 3.34 -26.38
N ALA A 457 0.21 4.09 -25.59
CA ALA A 457 1.61 3.80 -25.31
C ALA A 457 1.78 2.54 -24.46
N GLU A 458 0.95 2.37 -23.42
CA GLU A 458 0.95 1.16 -22.59
C GLU A 458 0.50 -0.08 -23.37
N MET A 459 -0.53 0.06 -24.23
CA MET A 459 -0.96 -1.01 -25.13
C MET A 459 0.17 -1.41 -26.09
N ALA A 460 0.86 -0.43 -26.69
CA ALA A 460 2.01 -0.70 -27.55
C ALA A 460 3.17 -1.38 -26.80
N ALA A 461 3.39 -1.02 -25.52
CA ALA A 461 4.39 -1.68 -24.68
C ALA A 461 3.99 -3.11 -24.26
N MET A 462 2.69 -3.39 -24.11
CA MET A 462 2.16 -4.74 -23.84
C MET A 462 2.24 -5.65 -25.06
N ASP A 463 2.02 -5.10 -26.26
CA ASP A 463 2.10 -5.81 -27.53
C ASP A 463 3.55 -5.93 -28.07
N ALA A 464 4.48 -5.13 -27.55
CA ALA A 464 5.89 -5.25 -27.89
C ALA A 464 6.40 -6.63 -27.41
N PRO A 465 7.08 -7.41 -28.27
CA PRO A 465 7.74 -8.62 -27.82
C PRO A 465 8.68 -8.24 -26.67
N LYS A 466 8.48 -8.86 -25.50
CA LYS A 466 9.47 -8.80 -24.42
C LYS A 466 10.76 -9.36 -24.98
N VAL A 467 11.63 -8.48 -25.46
CA VAL A 467 13.02 -8.82 -25.71
C VAL A 467 13.56 -9.12 -24.33
N VAL A 468 13.65 -10.40 -24.00
CA VAL A 468 14.53 -10.87 -22.95
C VAL A 468 15.92 -10.54 -23.47
N VAL A 469 16.39 -9.32 -23.18
CA VAL A 469 17.80 -9.02 -23.29
C VAL A 469 18.42 -9.89 -22.21
N ALA A 470 18.91 -11.06 -22.61
CA ALA A 470 19.84 -11.80 -21.78
C ALA A 470 20.90 -10.79 -21.33
N PRO A 471 21.17 -10.64 -20.02
CA PRO A 471 22.17 -9.70 -19.58
C PRO A 471 23.45 -10.02 -20.34
N GLU A 472 24.03 -9.01 -20.96
CA GLU A 472 25.24 -9.13 -21.75
C GLU A 472 26.37 -9.55 -20.81
N VAL A 473 26.56 -10.87 -20.68
CA VAL A 473 27.55 -11.52 -19.80
C VAL A 473 28.97 -11.04 -20.14
N ALA A 474 29.18 -10.49 -21.34
CA ALA A 474 30.46 -9.97 -21.80
C ALA A 474 30.91 -8.67 -21.09
N ALA A 475 30.01 -7.80 -20.63
CA ALA A 475 30.38 -6.54 -19.97
C ALA A 475 30.80 -6.75 -18.51
N ALA A 476 30.24 -7.75 -17.84
CA ALA A 476 30.58 -8.07 -16.46
C ALA A 476 31.91 -8.82 -16.33
N GLU A 477 32.24 -9.70 -17.30
CA GLU A 477 33.53 -10.40 -17.31
C GLU A 477 34.71 -9.46 -17.62
N THR A 478 34.53 -8.50 -18.54
CA THR A 478 35.55 -7.50 -18.88
C THR A 478 35.84 -6.55 -17.71
N ALA A 479 34.80 -6.06 -17.02
CA ALA A 479 34.97 -5.22 -15.83
C ALA A 479 35.65 -5.97 -14.67
N LYS A 480 35.39 -7.27 -14.50
CA LYS A 480 36.00 -8.10 -13.47
C LYS A 480 37.46 -8.43 -13.79
N ALA A 481 37.79 -8.66 -15.07
CA ALA A 481 39.15 -8.87 -15.53
C ALA A 481 40.02 -7.59 -15.40
N ASP A 482 39.47 -6.41 -15.69
CA ASP A 482 40.17 -5.13 -15.51
C ASP A 482 40.41 -4.80 -14.03
N ALA A 483 39.44 -5.07 -13.16
CA ALA A 483 39.59 -4.86 -11.72
C ALA A 483 40.66 -5.78 -11.10
N LEU A 484 40.69 -7.06 -11.50
CA LEU A 484 41.73 -8.01 -11.09
C LEU A 484 43.12 -7.65 -11.68
N GLY A 485 43.15 -7.14 -12.91
CA GLY A 485 44.35 -6.60 -13.53
C GLY A 485 44.93 -5.39 -12.78
N MET A 486 44.08 -4.46 -12.35
CA MET A 486 44.48 -3.31 -11.52
C MET A 486 45.01 -3.72 -10.15
N LEU A 487 44.36 -4.68 -9.48
CA LEU A 487 44.78 -5.18 -8.17
C LEU A 487 46.12 -5.93 -8.24
N SER A 488 46.41 -6.65 -9.32
CA SER A 488 47.69 -7.36 -9.52
C SER A 488 48.90 -6.43 -9.71
N ARG A 489 48.67 -5.14 -10.02
CA ARG A 489 49.71 -4.12 -10.23
C ARG A 489 50.07 -3.37 -8.94
N ILE A 490 49.35 -3.59 -7.86
CA ILE A 490 49.67 -3.03 -6.54
C ILE A 490 50.78 -3.90 -5.94
N ARG A 491 52.04 -3.48 -6.13
CA ARG A 491 53.18 -4.07 -5.40
C ARG A 491 53.08 -3.68 -3.92
N GLY A 492 53.22 -4.66 -3.03
CA GLY A 492 53.14 -4.53 -1.57
C GLY A 492 54.27 -3.74 -0.89
N SER A 493 54.84 -2.72 -1.55
CA SER A 493 55.94 -1.92 -1.01
C SER A 493 55.87 -0.43 -1.37
N ALA A 494 54.70 0.12 -1.70
CA ALA A 494 54.55 1.56 -1.89
C ALA A 494 54.18 2.23 -0.55
N GLU A 495 55.14 2.94 0.04
CA GLU A 495 54.96 3.79 1.22
C GLU A 495 53.94 4.91 0.93
N LEU A 496 52.85 4.94 1.71
CA LEU A 496 51.91 6.05 1.71
C LEU A 496 52.52 7.22 2.53
N TYR A 497 53.02 8.23 1.82
CA TYR A 497 53.37 9.51 2.43
C TYR A 497 52.10 10.24 2.91
N GLY A 498 51.96 10.37 4.23
CA GLY A 498 51.00 11.28 4.85
C GLY A 498 51.50 12.72 4.74
N ALA A 499 50.77 13.59 4.04
CA ALA A 499 51.04 15.01 4.03
C ALA A 499 50.33 15.69 5.22
N GLY A 500 51.09 15.96 6.27
CA GLY A 500 50.75 16.95 7.29
C GLY A 500 51.15 18.35 6.80
N VAL A 501 50.22 19.31 6.86
CA VAL A 501 50.49 20.71 6.51
C VAL A 501 51.03 21.43 7.73
N GLN A 502 52.35 21.68 7.74
CA GLN A 502 52.96 22.76 8.53
C GLN A 502 52.86 24.06 7.73
N THR A 503 52.35 25.12 8.34
CA THR A 503 52.55 26.49 7.85
C THR A 503 53.55 27.20 8.76
N LYS A 504 54.73 27.51 8.21
CA LYS A 504 55.65 28.52 8.75
C LYS A 504 56.47 29.11 7.61
N THR A 505 56.51 30.44 7.54
CA THR A 505 57.66 31.33 7.23
C THR A 505 57.10 32.76 7.10
N GLY A 506 57.65 33.85 7.65
CA GLY A 506 58.89 34.15 8.41
C GLY A 506 58.87 35.68 8.69
N GLU A 507 59.34 36.14 9.86
CA GLU A 507 60.50 37.05 10.08
C GLU A 507 60.55 38.28 9.14
N VAL A 508 60.55 39.54 9.60
CA VAL A 508 61.35 40.20 10.67
C VAL A 508 60.50 41.14 11.52
#